data_AF-A0A2V6X7C6-F1
#
_entry.id   AF-A0A2V6X7C6-F1
#
_cell.length_a   1.000
_cell.length_b   1.000
_cell.length_c   1.000
_cell.angle_alpha   90.00
_cell.angle_beta   90.00
_cell.angle_gamma   90.00
#
_symmetry.space_group_name_H-M   'P 1'
#
loop_
_entity.id
_entity.type
_entity.pdbx_description
1 polymer ?
#
loop_
_entity_poly.entity_id
_entity_poly.type
_entity_poly.pdbx_seq_one_letter_code
_entity_poly.pdbx_strand_id
1 'polypeptide(L)'
;QPINRLTVPNGTLLMTSLQSFDSLLKDIHKKDAPYKLALLRAKASFSGLWVYREDHTEVRILGALAKIAPAFLTLDGVGEAIREMEWGSDLKVESAKKAHGRLETREVTMTEGNAEIPYSFEMPKWWEMREGVTIPAIPVGKPKESGKGYVPERNPYFKKFTTRTMRPVIDFDTCVKCTLCWIQCPDSCFDVMPDGTYDANMEACCGCGVCEAVCPVEHCITMVNESVFDDNASQWEMWRKDKGGYKTWMTSKIGDKNATVRSHGFRFRGQYEKELETNLDAGGVEITAGIPGENAQHKTV
;
A
#
# COMPACT_ATOMS: atom_id res chain seq x y z
N GLN A 1 9.88 8.27 5.22
CA GLN A 1 9.85 9.67 5.69
C GLN A 1 8.40 10.03 6.03
N PRO A 2 8.12 10.82 7.08
CA PRO A 2 6.75 11.19 7.43
C PRO A 2 6.07 11.95 6.29
N ILE A 3 4.83 11.60 6.00
CA ILE A 3 4.03 12.21 4.91
C ILE A 3 3.80 13.72 5.13
N ASN A 4 3.77 14.15 6.39
CA ASN A 4 3.60 15.54 6.79
C ASN A 4 4.93 16.27 7.04
N ARG A 5 6.09 15.68 6.74
CA ARG A 5 7.42 16.26 7.06
C ARG A 5 7.52 17.72 6.60
N LEU A 6 7.11 17.99 5.36
CA LEU A 6 7.23 19.31 4.72
C LEU A 6 6.07 20.27 5.04
N THR A 7 5.07 19.82 5.79
CA THR A 7 3.92 20.67 6.17
C THR A 7 4.39 21.77 7.12
N VAL A 8 4.25 23.02 6.71
CA VAL A 8 4.57 24.21 7.51
C VAL A 8 3.53 24.44 8.61
N PRO A 9 3.83 25.23 9.66
CA PRO A 9 2.85 25.62 10.67
C PRO A 9 1.59 26.23 10.05
N ASN A 10 0.42 25.77 10.48
CA ASN A 10 -0.89 26.13 9.91
C ASN A 10 -1.07 25.81 8.41
N GLY A 11 -0.16 25.03 7.84
CA GLY A 11 -0.23 24.55 6.46
C GLY A 11 -1.32 23.49 6.27
N THR A 12 -1.51 23.07 5.02
CA THR A 12 -2.48 22.03 4.67
C THR A 12 -1.78 20.82 4.04
N LEU A 13 -2.08 19.62 4.55
CA LEU A 13 -1.72 18.36 3.93
C LEU A 13 -2.94 17.84 3.15
N LEU A 14 -2.86 17.88 1.81
CA LEU A 14 -3.89 17.33 0.93
C LEU A 14 -3.57 15.86 0.60
N MET A 15 -4.53 14.96 0.81
CA MET A 15 -4.40 13.54 0.51
C MET A 15 -5.66 12.98 -0.15
N THR A 16 -5.49 11.96 -0.99
CA THR A 16 -6.58 11.08 -1.44
C THR A 16 -6.62 9.84 -0.57
N SER A 17 -7.77 9.58 0.06
CA SER A 17 -7.93 8.38 0.89
C SER A 17 -9.41 8.08 1.15
N LEU A 18 -9.73 6.79 1.27
CA LEU A 18 -11.02 6.33 1.78
C LEU A 18 -11.02 6.18 3.32
N GLN A 19 -9.84 6.17 3.94
CA GLN A 19 -9.72 6.03 5.40
C GLN A 19 -10.20 7.30 6.12
N SER A 20 -10.79 7.13 7.30
CA SER A 20 -11.17 8.27 8.15
C SER A 20 -9.94 9.08 8.60
N PHE A 21 -10.18 10.33 9.02
CA PHE A 21 -9.12 11.17 9.57
C PHE A 21 -8.41 10.48 10.75
N ASP A 22 -9.17 9.88 11.68
CA ASP A 22 -8.58 9.22 12.86
C ASP A 22 -7.77 7.98 12.50
N SER A 23 -8.18 7.22 11.48
CA SER A 23 -7.40 6.08 11.00
C SER A 23 -6.06 6.54 10.43
N LEU A 24 -6.06 7.58 9.59
CA LEU A 24 -4.84 8.12 9.00
C LEU A 24 -3.88 8.71 10.04
N LEU A 25 -4.41 9.35 11.10
CA LEU A 25 -3.58 9.92 12.16
C LEU A 25 -2.80 8.87 12.97
N LYS A 26 -3.16 7.58 12.87
CA LYS A 26 -2.33 6.49 13.42
C LYS A 26 -1.02 6.30 12.66
N ASP A 27 -0.97 6.69 11.38
CA ASP A 27 0.21 6.56 10.51
C ASP A 27 0.94 7.90 10.30
N ILE A 28 0.22 9.02 10.43
CA ILE A 28 0.79 10.36 10.28
C ILE A 28 1.44 10.77 11.59
N HIS A 29 2.75 11.06 11.55
CA HIS A 29 3.52 11.40 12.75
C HIS A 29 3.10 12.74 13.35
N LYS A 30 3.30 12.90 14.67
CA LYS A 30 3.05 14.16 15.37
C LYS A 30 3.89 15.31 14.78
N LYS A 31 3.31 16.51 14.83
CA LYS A 31 3.95 17.76 14.44
C LYS A 31 4.10 18.70 15.63
N ASP A 32 5.12 19.53 15.56
CA ASP A 32 5.43 20.62 16.49
C ASP A 32 4.56 21.86 16.29
N ALA A 33 3.69 21.86 15.28
CA ALA A 33 2.72 22.91 15.02
C ALA A 33 1.41 22.32 14.47
N PRO A 34 0.26 22.99 14.71
CA PRO A 34 -1.01 22.56 14.13
C PRO A 34 -0.99 22.69 12.61
N TYR A 35 -1.76 21.84 11.94
CA TYR A 35 -1.94 21.86 10.48
C TYR A 35 -3.34 21.38 10.10
N LYS A 36 -3.75 21.60 8.86
CA LYS A 36 -5.01 21.09 8.33
C LYS A 36 -4.76 19.82 7.53
N LEU A 37 -5.50 18.76 7.84
CA LEU A 37 -5.58 17.58 7.00
C LEU A 37 -6.78 17.74 6.06
N ALA A 38 -6.55 17.69 4.75
CA ALA A 38 -7.56 17.83 3.72
C ALA A 38 -7.68 16.52 2.95
N LEU A 39 -8.88 15.94 2.88
CA LEU A 39 -9.13 14.64 2.27
C LEU A 39 -10.08 14.73 1.08
N LEU A 40 -9.64 14.16 -0.03
CA LEU A 40 -10.51 13.75 -1.12
C LEU A 40 -10.79 12.26 -1.00
N ARG A 41 -12.07 11.89 -0.90
CA ARG A 41 -12.50 10.49 -0.84
C ARG A 41 -12.31 9.80 -2.18
N ALA A 42 -11.18 9.10 -2.33
CA ALA A 42 -10.83 8.36 -3.53
C ALA A 42 -9.90 7.18 -3.21
N LYS A 43 -9.93 6.15 -4.06
CA LYS A 43 -8.91 5.10 -4.09
C LYS A 43 -7.57 5.67 -4.54
N ALA A 44 -6.48 4.97 -4.23
CA ALA A 44 -5.18 5.27 -4.82
C ALA A 44 -5.26 5.17 -6.35
N SER A 45 -4.79 6.21 -7.03
CA SER A 45 -4.74 6.31 -8.50
C SER A 45 -3.71 5.36 -9.13
N PHE A 46 -2.93 4.65 -8.32
CA PHE A 46 -1.79 3.87 -8.79
C PHE A 46 -2.23 2.44 -9.15
N SER A 47 -2.31 2.15 -10.45
CA SER A 47 -2.47 0.81 -11.01
C SER A 47 -1.13 0.13 -11.34
N GLY A 48 -0.06 0.50 -10.62
CA GLY A 48 1.32 0.08 -10.90
C GLY A 48 2.05 1.02 -11.86
N LEU A 49 3.37 0.86 -11.97
CA LEU A 49 4.29 1.78 -12.67
C LEU A 49 4.03 1.88 -14.20
N TRP A 50 3.19 1.01 -14.77
CA TRP A 50 3.03 0.84 -16.22
C TRP A 50 1.57 0.78 -16.69
N VAL A 51 0.62 1.10 -15.81
CA VAL A 51 -0.80 1.12 -16.16
C VAL A 51 -1.35 2.49 -15.84
N TYR A 52 -1.71 3.23 -16.88
CA TYR A 52 -2.40 4.50 -16.74
C TYR A 52 -3.88 4.24 -16.51
N ARG A 53 -4.32 4.30 -15.26
CA ARG A 53 -5.74 4.38 -14.92
C ARG A 53 -6.14 5.84 -14.94
N GLU A 54 -6.77 6.27 -16.02
CA GLU A 54 -7.40 7.59 -16.10
C GLU A 54 -8.64 7.61 -15.21
N ASP A 55 -8.48 8.01 -13.95
CA ASP A 55 -9.55 8.17 -12.97
C ASP A 55 -9.80 9.64 -12.59
N HIS A 56 -9.22 10.57 -13.35
CA HIS A 56 -9.28 12.01 -13.11
C HIS A 56 -8.61 12.45 -11.79
N THR A 57 -7.70 11.67 -11.19
CA THR A 57 -7.00 12.09 -9.94
C THR A 57 -6.33 13.45 -10.07
N GLU A 58 -5.62 13.69 -11.16
CA GLU A 58 -4.91 14.94 -11.44
C GLU A 58 -5.84 16.17 -11.36
N VAL A 59 -6.98 16.15 -12.07
CA VAL A 59 -7.92 17.27 -12.09
C VAL A 59 -8.73 17.40 -10.80
N ARG A 60 -8.98 16.28 -10.10
CA ARG A 60 -9.60 16.29 -8.77
C ARG A 60 -8.70 16.99 -7.76
N ILE A 61 -7.39 16.75 -7.81
CA ILE A 61 -6.39 17.45 -6.96
C ILE A 61 -6.36 18.94 -7.29
N LEU A 62 -6.38 19.34 -8.56
CA LEU A 62 -6.44 20.75 -8.94
C LEU A 62 -7.69 21.45 -8.39
N GLY A 63 -8.85 20.80 -8.49
CA GLY A 63 -10.09 21.30 -7.89
C GLY A 63 -10.01 21.47 -6.37
N ALA A 64 -9.39 20.52 -5.67
CA ALA A 64 -9.15 20.64 -4.23
C ALA A 64 -8.16 21.76 -3.88
N LEU A 65 -7.09 21.93 -4.65
CA LEU A 65 -6.12 23.02 -4.47
C LEU A 65 -6.78 24.39 -4.63
N ALA A 66 -7.70 24.53 -5.59
CA ALA A 66 -8.46 25.77 -5.77
C ALA A 66 -9.33 26.11 -4.54
N LYS A 67 -9.80 25.12 -3.78
CA LYS A 67 -10.52 25.34 -2.51
C LYS A 67 -9.58 25.71 -1.36
N ILE A 68 -8.40 25.10 -1.32
CA ILE A 68 -7.41 25.31 -0.24
C ILE A 68 -6.73 26.67 -0.38
N ALA A 69 -6.39 27.07 -1.61
CA ALA A 69 -5.63 28.28 -1.90
C ALA A 69 -6.26 29.09 -3.05
N PRO A 70 -7.50 29.60 -2.88
CA PRO A 70 -8.23 30.30 -3.95
C PRO A 70 -7.54 31.60 -4.41
N ALA A 71 -6.72 32.21 -3.54
CA ALA A 71 -5.93 33.40 -3.88
C ALA A 71 -4.78 33.10 -4.86
N PHE A 72 -4.31 31.86 -4.92
CA PHE A 72 -3.25 31.42 -5.82
C PHE A 72 -3.82 30.74 -7.07
N LEU A 73 -4.86 29.91 -6.90
CA LEU A 73 -5.45 29.11 -7.96
C LEU A 73 -6.98 29.20 -7.86
N THR A 74 -7.63 29.86 -8.83
CA THR A 74 -9.09 29.95 -8.88
C THR A 74 -9.70 28.71 -9.53
N LEU A 75 -10.93 28.36 -9.16
CA LEU A 75 -11.63 27.22 -9.77
C LEU A 75 -11.90 27.44 -11.27
N ASP A 76 -12.22 28.68 -11.65
CA ASP A 76 -12.43 29.03 -13.07
C ASP A 76 -11.13 28.90 -13.87
N GLY A 77 -10.00 29.36 -13.31
CA GLY A 77 -8.69 29.20 -13.95
C GLY A 77 -8.26 27.74 -14.08
N VAL A 78 -8.59 26.88 -13.10
CA VAL A 78 -8.43 25.43 -13.25
C VAL A 78 -9.28 24.89 -14.39
N GLY A 79 -10.53 25.33 -14.49
CA GLY A 79 -11.44 24.93 -15.57
C GLY A 79 -10.93 25.33 -16.95
N GLU A 80 -10.42 26.56 -17.11
CA GLU A 80 -9.79 27.04 -18.34
C GLU A 80 -8.54 26.22 -18.68
N ALA A 81 -7.62 26.05 -17.72
CA ALA A 81 -6.40 25.27 -17.93
C ALA A 81 -6.68 23.83 -18.36
N ILE A 82 -7.68 23.16 -17.79
CA ILE A 82 -8.08 21.80 -18.18
C ILE A 82 -8.58 21.74 -19.63
N ARG A 83 -9.26 22.80 -20.11
CA ARG A 83 -9.75 22.86 -21.50
C ARG A 83 -8.62 23.19 -22.49
N GLU A 84 -7.66 24.01 -22.08
CA GLU A 84 -6.53 24.43 -22.92
C GLU A 84 -5.43 23.36 -23.03
N MET A 85 -5.22 22.57 -21.98
CA MET A 85 -4.30 21.43 -22.01
C MET A 85 -4.74 20.38 -23.04
N GLU A 86 -3.84 19.46 -23.41
CA GLU A 86 -4.11 18.33 -24.31
C GLU A 86 -5.30 17.45 -23.88
N TRP A 87 -5.80 17.62 -22.66
CA TRP A 87 -6.99 16.96 -22.14
C TRP A 87 -8.30 17.38 -22.79
N GLY A 88 -8.48 18.68 -23.14
CA GLY A 88 -9.63 19.20 -23.89
C GLY A 88 -11.02 18.71 -23.46
N SER A 89 -11.24 18.44 -22.16
CA SER A 89 -12.38 17.64 -21.68
C SER A 89 -13.23 18.38 -20.64
N ASP A 90 -14.48 18.69 -20.99
CA ASP A 90 -15.45 19.25 -20.04
C ASP A 90 -15.79 18.28 -18.90
N LEU A 91 -15.69 16.96 -19.13
CA LEU A 91 -15.88 15.97 -18.08
C LEU A 91 -14.80 16.10 -16.99
N LYS A 92 -13.55 16.37 -17.37
CA LYS A 92 -12.46 16.62 -16.43
C LYS A 92 -12.67 17.93 -15.66
N VAL A 93 -13.24 18.95 -16.29
CA VAL A 93 -13.63 20.21 -15.62
C VAL A 93 -14.71 19.94 -14.55
N GLU A 94 -15.74 19.18 -14.88
CA GLU A 94 -16.78 18.82 -13.90
C GLU A 94 -16.23 17.95 -12.77
N SER A 95 -15.27 17.06 -13.06
CA SER A 95 -14.56 16.29 -12.04
C SER A 95 -13.81 17.19 -11.05
N ALA A 96 -13.12 18.22 -11.54
CA ALA A 96 -12.45 19.22 -10.71
C ALA A 96 -13.44 20.00 -9.83
N LYS A 97 -14.55 20.49 -10.40
CA LYS A 97 -15.61 21.19 -9.66
C LYS A 97 -16.23 20.31 -8.57
N LYS A 98 -16.50 19.05 -8.89
CA LYS A 98 -17.03 18.06 -7.94
C LYS A 98 -16.05 17.81 -6.79
N ALA A 99 -14.75 17.71 -7.07
CA ALA A 99 -13.71 17.56 -6.06
C ALA A 99 -13.57 18.79 -5.17
N HIS A 100 -13.61 20.00 -5.76
CA HIS A 100 -13.65 21.26 -5.02
C HIS A 100 -14.80 21.25 -3.99
N GLY A 101 -16.03 20.93 -4.42
CA GLY A 101 -17.18 20.84 -3.53
C GLY A 101 -17.02 19.81 -2.40
N ARG A 102 -16.52 18.63 -2.73
CA ARG A 102 -16.45 17.45 -1.82
C ARG A 102 -15.24 17.41 -0.89
N LEU A 103 -14.28 18.33 -1.03
CA LEU A 103 -13.09 18.34 -0.17
C LEU A 103 -13.50 18.51 1.30
N GLU A 104 -13.11 17.54 2.11
CA GLU A 104 -13.25 17.54 3.56
C GLU A 104 -11.96 18.08 4.19
N THR A 105 -12.06 18.86 5.27
CA THR A 105 -10.90 19.37 5.99
C THR A 105 -11.10 19.26 7.49
N ARG A 106 -10.05 18.89 8.20
CA ARG A 106 -10.02 18.86 9.66
C ARG A 106 -8.71 19.48 10.17
N GLU A 107 -8.80 20.23 11.25
CA GLU A 107 -7.63 20.70 11.98
C GLU A 107 -7.01 19.57 12.81
N VAL A 108 -5.68 19.46 12.76
CA VAL A 108 -4.89 18.50 13.53
C VAL A 108 -4.02 19.29 14.49
N THR A 109 -4.17 19.01 15.78
CA THR A 109 -3.43 19.64 16.86
C THR A 109 -2.09 18.94 17.11
N MET A 110 -1.22 19.58 17.90
CA MET A 110 0.13 19.05 18.22
C MET A 110 0.11 17.76 19.06
N THR A 111 -1.02 17.46 19.71
CA THR A 111 -1.17 16.26 20.54
C THR A 111 -1.57 15.03 19.71
N GLU A 112 -2.03 15.23 18.48
CA GLU A 112 -2.57 14.22 17.58
C GLU A 112 -1.52 13.72 16.57
N GLY A 113 -1.63 12.44 16.22
CA GLY A 113 -0.69 11.76 15.33
C GLY A 113 0.09 10.65 16.02
N ASN A 114 0.83 9.88 15.22
CA ASN A 114 1.72 8.83 15.67
C ASN A 114 2.92 9.42 16.45
N ALA A 115 3.16 8.88 17.65
CA ALA A 115 4.26 9.30 18.53
C ALA A 115 5.61 8.64 18.20
N GLU A 116 5.65 7.72 17.25
CA GLU A 116 6.89 7.09 16.76
C GLU A 116 7.87 8.15 16.27
N ILE A 117 9.15 7.96 16.59
CA ILE A 117 10.21 8.84 16.12
C ILE A 117 10.56 8.42 14.68
N PRO A 118 10.43 9.33 13.69
CA PRO A 118 10.76 8.99 12.31
C PRO A 118 12.20 8.51 12.18
N TYR A 119 12.41 7.47 11.36
CA TYR A 119 13.76 7.04 10.99
C TYR A 119 14.59 8.21 10.45
N SER A 120 15.75 8.42 11.04
CA SER A 120 16.76 9.39 10.63
C SER A 120 18.10 8.71 10.44
N PHE A 121 18.87 9.18 9.47
CA PHE A 121 20.24 8.75 9.26
C PHE A 121 21.13 9.97 9.05
N GLU A 122 22.39 9.87 9.45
CA GLU A 122 23.40 10.87 9.13
C GLU A 122 23.84 10.67 7.68
N MET A 123 23.77 11.74 6.89
CA MET A 123 24.34 11.70 5.55
C MET A 123 25.87 11.62 5.68
N PRO A 124 26.53 10.70 4.95
CA PRO A 124 27.98 10.63 4.98
C PRO A 124 28.57 11.96 4.49
N LYS A 125 29.64 12.40 5.12
CA LYS A 125 30.43 13.53 4.59
C LYS A 125 31.08 13.13 3.27
N TRP A 126 31.40 14.12 2.44
CA TRP A 126 32.02 13.86 1.13
C TRP A 126 33.32 13.05 1.23
N TRP A 127 34.07 13.16 2.34
CA TRP A 127 35.30 12.40 2.58
C TRP A 127 35.08 11.01 3.22
N GLU A 128 33.87 10.71 3.69
CA GLU A 128 33.48 9.37 4.17
C GLU A 128 32.91 8.51 3.04
N MET A 129 32.54 9.15 1.92
CA MET A 129 32.14 8.47 0.70
C MET A 129 33.36 7.80 0.07
N ARG A 130 33.19 6.55 -0.37
CA ARG A 130 34.24 5.80 -1.05
C ARG A 130 34.55 6.44 -2.40
N GLU A 131 35.77 6.26 -2.87
CA GLU A 131 36.17 6.66 -4.22
C GLU A 131 35.39 5.83 -5.26
N GLY A 132 34.72 6.54 -6.18
CA GLY A 132 33.85 5.95 -7.21
C GLY A 132 32.48 5.47 -6.71
N VAL A 133 31.62 5.08 -7.65
CA VAL A 133 30.28 4.52 -7.37
C VAL A 133 30.41 3.02 -7.10
N THR A 134 31.07 2.66 -5.98
CA THR A 134 31.21 1.27 -5.56
C THR A 134 30.14 0.88 -4.55
N ILE A 135 29.25 -0.05 -4.92
CA ILE A 135 28.21 -0.59 -4.04
C ILE A 135 28.60 -2.02 -3.66
N PRO A 136 28.73 -2.35 -2.36
CA PRO A 136 28.99 -3.73 -1.95
C PRO A 136 27.85 -4.64 -2.37
N ALA A 137 28.18 -5.81 -2.91
CA ALA A 137 27.18 -6.83 -3.23
C ALA A 137 26.47 -7.31 -1.96
N ILE A 138 25.19 -7.67 -2.10
CA ILE A 138 24.44 -8.33 -1.02
C ILE A 138 25.07 -9.71 -0.79
N PRO A 139 25.48 -10.05 0.45
CA PRO A 139 26.05 -11.36 0.74
C PRO A 139 25.10 -12.51 0.39
N VAL A 140 25.65 -13.73 0.28
CA VAL A 140 24.82 -14.93 0.16
C VAL A 140 24.13 -15.18 1.51
N GLY A 141 22.86 -15.58 1.48
CA GLY A 141 22.09 -15.90 2.69
C GLY A 141 22.71 -17.01 3.55
N LYS A 142 22.18 -17.17 4.76
CA LYS A 142 22.72 -18.05 5.80
C LYS A 142 21.76 -19.16 6.21
N PRO A 143 22.26 -20.32 6.68
CA PRO A 143 21.39 -21.34 7.28
C PRO A 143 20.64 -20.80 8.50
N LYS A 144 19.41 -21.28 8.69
CA LYS A 144 18.62 -21.05 9.92
C LYS A 144 18.93 -22.15 10.95
N GLU A 145 18.59 -21.91 12.22
CA GLU A 145 18.73 -22.80 13.40
C GLU A 145 19.51 -24.12 13.17
N SER A 146 20.76 -24.20 13.64
CA SER A 146 21.58 -25.43 13.61
C SER A 146 21.67 -26.11 12.22
N GLY A 147 21.53 -25.35 11.13
CA GLY A 147 21.62 -25.84 9.75
C GLY A 147 20.28 -26.27 9.13
N LYS A 148 19.15 -26.09 9.83
CA LYS A 148 17.81 -26.39 9.31
C LYS A 148 17.11 -25.11 8.86
N GLY A 149 16.90 -24.98 7.54
CA GLY A 149 16.30 -23.81 6.92
C GLY A 149 17.34 -22.84 6.35
N TYR A 150 16.87 -21.75 5.74
CA TYR A 150 17.69 -20.81 4.98
C TYR A 150 17.08 -19.41 4.99
N VAL A 151 17.89 -18.40 5.27
CA VAL A 151 17.51 -16.99 5.29
C VAL A 151 18.31 -16.26 4.22
N PRO A 152 17.68 -15.77 3.13
CA PRO A 152 18.33 -14.88 2.18
C PRO A 152 18.86 -13.63 2.89
N GLU A 153 20.09 -13.21 2.57
CA GLU A 153 20.59 -11.92 3.05
C GLU A 153 19.86 -10.79 2.31
N ARG A 154 19.61 -9.70 3.01
CA ARG A 154 18.82 -8.57 2.50
C ARG A 154 19.62 -7.30 2.62
N ASN A 155 19.30 -6.33 1.77
CA ASN A 155 19.90 -5.01 1.92
C ASN A 155 19.42 -4.39 3.27
N PRO A 156 20.33 -4.04 4.19
CA PRO A 156 19.95 -3.51 5.50
C PRO A 156 19.33 -2.11 5.40
N TYR A 157 19.61 -1.38 4.32
CA TYR A 157 19.13 -0.01 4.11
C TYR A 157 17.91 0.05 3.19
N PHE A 158 17.82 -0.85 2.20
CA PHE A 158 16.75 -0.84 1.21
C PHE A 158 15.58 -1.74 1.64
N LYS A 159 14.76 -1.22 2.55
CA LYS A 159 13.51 -1.87 2.98
C LYS A 159 12.41 -1.61 1.95
N LYS A 160 11.72 -2.66 1.52
CA LYS A 160 10.71 -2.58 0.44
C LYS A 160 9.27 -2.48 0.95
N PHE A 161 9.06 -2.60 2.27
CA PHE A 161 7.71 -2.65 2.83
C PHE A 161 6.88 -1.40 2.60
N THR A 162 7.51 -0.24 2.44
CA THR A 162 6.82 1.03 2.18
C THR A 162 6.15 1.10 0.81
N THR A 163 6.46 0.17 -0.11
CA THR A 163 5.82 0.12 -1.43
C THR A 163 4.56 -0.74 -1.44
N ARG A 164 4.20 -1.39 -0.32
CA ARG A 164 3.05 -2.29 -0.27
C ARG A 164 1.75 -1.53 -0.24
N THR A 165 0.79 -2.06 -0.99
CA THR A 165 -0.64 -1.81 -0.72
C THR A 165 -1.34 -3.06 -0.21
N MET A 166 -0.69 -4.22 -0.34
CA MET A 166 -1.11 -5.50 0.24
C MET A 166 0.10 -6.33 0.67
N ARG A 167 -0.10 -7.28 1.57
CA ARG A 167 0.89 -8.27 1.99
C ARG A 167 0.29 -9.68 2.07
N PRO A 168 1.10 -10.75 1.95
CA PRO A 168 0.61 -12.11 2.08
C PRO A 168 0.40 -12.50 3.55
N VAL A 169 -0.73 -13.15 3.83
CA VAL A 169 -1.02 -13.88 5.08
C VAL A 169 -1.00 -15.37 4.77
N ILE A 170 -0.30 -16.17 5.59
CA ILE A 170 0.07 -17.56 5.26
C ILE A 170 -0.59 -18.55 6.22
N ASP A 171 -1.47 -19.42 5.73
CA ASP A 171 -1.93 -20.57 6.50
C ASP A 171 -0.86 -21.69 6.48
N PHE A 172 -0.02 -21.70 7.52
CA PHE A 172 1.05 -22.68 7.69
C PHE A 172 0.55 -24.12 7.91
N ASP A 173 -0.69 -24.31 8.40
CA ASP A 173 -1.24 -25.65 8.64
C ASP A 173 -1.70 -26.32 7.33
N THR A 174 -2.01 -25.52 6.29
CA THR A 174 -2.35 -26.01 4.94
C THR A 174 -1.16 -26.10 3.99
N CYS A 175 0.01 -25.61 4.39
CA CYS A 175 1.20 -25.57 3.55
C CYS A 175 1.73 -26.97 3.22
N VAL A 176 1.74 -27.32 1.93
CA VAL A 176 2.28 -28.60 1.40
C VAL A 176 3.79 -28.56 1.13
N LYS A 177 4.47 -27.47 1.50
CA LYS A 177 5.94 -27.32 1.41
C LYS A 177 6.52 -27.51 0.00
N CYS A 178 5.79 -27.04 -1.01
CA CYS A 178 6.15 -27.21 -2.43
C CYS A 178 7.27 -26.29 -2.94
N THR A 179 7.79 -25.36 -2.14
CA THR A 179 8.88 -24.41 -2.49
C THR A 179 8.53 -23.34 -3.54
N LEU A 180 7.35 -23.38 -4.18
CA LEU A 180 7.02 -22.47 -5.29
C LEU A 180 7.00 -20.99 -4.88
N CYS A 181 6.43 -20.66 -3.73
CA CYS A 181 6.39 -19.29 -3.21
C CYS A 181 7.78 -18.72 -2.92
N TRP A 182 8.76 -19.59 -2.58
CA TRP A 182 10.15 -19.20 -2.35
C TRP A 182 10.90 -18.97 -3.67
N ILE A 183 10.83 -19.90 -4.64
CA ILE A 183 11.54 -19.81 -5.92
C ILE A 183 11.01 -18.65 -6.78
N GLN A 184 9.70 -18.43 -6.78
CA GLN A 184 9.05 -17.43 -7.63
C GLN A 184 9.04 -16.04 -7.01
N CYS A 185 9.51 -15.87 -5.77
CA CYS A 185 9.57 -14.56 -5.15
C CYS A 185 10.67 -13.71 -5.81
N PRO A 186 10.32 -12.62 -6.53
CA PRO A 186 11.33 -11.79 -7.21
C PRO A 186 12.24 -11.03 -6.23
N ASP A 187 11.82 -10.90 -4.97
CA ASP A 187 12.53 -10.16 -3.93
C ASP A 187 13.25 -11.08 -2.93
N SER A 188 13.15 -12.41 -3.07
CA SER A 188 13.68 -13.38 -2.11
C SER A 188 13.24 -13.07 -0.67
N CYS A 189 11.98 -12.67 -0.49
CA CYS A 189 11.47 -12.27 0.82
C CYS A 189 11.11 -13.47 1.72
N PHE A 190 11.05 -14.69 1.19
CA PHE A 190 10.73 -15.88 1.98
C PHE A 190 11.98 -16.50 2.63
N ASP A 191 11.88 -16.77 3.93
CA ASP A 191 12.81 -17.60 4.69
C ASP A 191 12.31 -19.04 4.67
N VAL A 192 13.22 -20.00 4.50
CA VAL A 192 12.93 -21.43 4.68
C VAL A 192 13.06 -21.74 6.17
N MET A 193 11.97 -22.22 6.77
CA MET A 193 11.87 -22.46 8.21
C MET A 193 12.35 -23.87 8.59
N PRO A 194 12.74 -24.13 9.86
CA PRO A 194 13.26 -25.42 10.29
C PRO A 194 12.32 -26.61 10.08
N ASP A 195 11.01 -26.36 10.01
CA ASP A 195 9.97 -27.35 9.74
C ASP A 195 9.67 -27.53 8.24
N GLY A 196 10.40 -26.83 7.36
CA GLY A 196 10.23 -26.84 5.91
C GLY A 196 9.11 -25.96 5.37
N THR A 197 8.46 -25.16 6.22
CA THR A 197 7.54 -24.10 5.76
C THR A 197 8.30 -22.85 5.32
N TYR A 198 7.58 -21.85 4.79
CA TYR A 198 8.17 -20.63 4.23
C TYR A 198 7.53 -19.41 4.87
N ASP A 199 8.32 -18.62 5.60
CA ASP A 199 7.85 -17.40 6.24
C ASP A 199 8.25 -16.18 5.41
N ALA A 200 7.31 -15.29 5.12
CA ALA A 200 7.61 -14.09 4.36
C ALA A 200 8.12 -12.99 5.31
N ASN A 201 9.35 -12.53 5.07
CA ASN A 201 9.92 -11.38 5.76
C ASN A 201 9.20 -10.10 5.32
N MET A 202 8.40 -9.54 6.23
CA MET A 202 7.56 -8.36 5.97
C MET A 202 8.36 -7.06 5.91
N GLU A 203 9.68 -7.04 6.12
CA GLU A 203 10.48 -5.85 5.81
C GLU A 203 10.98 -5.82 4.36
N ALA A 204 11.19 -7.01 3.78
CA ALA A 204 11.66 -7.19 2.41
C ALA A 204 10.53 -7.39 1.39
N CYS A 205 9.35 -7.81 1.83
CA CYS A 205 8.20 -8.03 0.95
C CYS A 205 7.74 -6.71 0.32
N CYS A 206 7.68 -6.67 -1.02
CA CYS A 206 7.11 -5.54 -1.77
C CYS A 206 5.60 -5.66 -2.03
N GLY A 207 4.99 -6.79 -1.64
CA GLY A 207 3.55 -7.01 -1.76
C GLY A 207 3.04 -7.45 -3.14
N CYS A 208 3.91 -7.88 -4.07
CA CYS A 208 3.52 -8.16 -5.46
C CYS A 208 2.43 -9.23 -5.67
N GLY A 209 2.24 -10.13 -4.69
CA GLY A 209 1.21 -11.18 -4.75
C GLY A 209 1.53 -12.36 -5.67
N VAL A 210 2.78 -12.49 -6.16
CA VAL A 210 3.21 -13.66 -6.95
C VAL A 210 3.09 -14.95 -6.14
N CYS A 211 3.42 -14.92 -4.84
CA CYS A 211 3.34 -16.08 -3.96
C CYS A 211 1.91 -16.65 -3.82
N GLU A 212 0.89 -15.79 -3.74
CA GLU A 212 -0.52 -16.21 -3.77
C GLU A 212 -0.86 -16.86 -5.12
N ALA A 213 -0.42 -16.26 -6.23
CA ALA A 213 -0.76 -16.72 -7.58
C ALA A 213 -0.14 -18.08 -7.93
N VAL A 214 1.06 -18.39 -7.42
CA VAL A 214 1.77 -19.65 -7.72
C VAL A 214 1.53 -20.76 -6.70
N CYS A 215 0.84 -20.47 -5.59
CA CYS A 215 0.59 -21.47 -4.56
C CYS A 215 -0.43 -22.52 -5.07
N PRO A 216 -0.09 -23.82 -5.05
CA PRO A 216 -1.00 -24.85 -5.54
C PRO A 216 -2.12 -25.20 -4.56
N VAL A 217 -1.99 -24.77 -3.30
CA VAL A 217 -3.01 -24.96 -2.26
C VAL A 217 -3.87 -23.72 -2.20
N GLU A 218 -5.16 -23.91 -2.43
CA GLU A 218 -6.13 -22.84 -2.34
C GLU A 218 -6.13 -22.19 -0.95
N HIS A 219 -6.08 -20.86 -0.93
CA HIS A 219 -6.11 -20.02 0.28
C HIS A 219 -4.96 -20.23 1.29
N CYS A 220 -3.96 -21.06 0.98
CA CYS A 220 -2.77 -21.18 1.81
C CYS A 220 -2.00 -19.85 1.92
N ILE A 221 -2.00 -19.04 0.87
CA ILE A 221 -1.50 -17.66 0.90
C ILE A 221 -2.62 -16.76 0.42
N THR A 222 -2.98 -15.75 1.21
CA THR A 222 -3.99 -14.76 0.85
C THR A 222 -3.40 -13.36 0.96
N MET A 223 -3.55 -12.55 -0.08
CA MET A 223 -3.16 -11.14 -0.05
C MET A 223 -4.20 -10.32 0.73
N VAL A 224 -3.72 -9.53 1.69
CA VAL A 224 -4.55 -8.65 2.55
C VAL A 224 -4.00 -7.23 2.50
N ASN A 225 -4.89 -6.23 2.53
CA ASN A 225 -4.55 -4.81 2.47
C ASN A 225 -3.54 -4.43 3.57
N GLU A 226 -2.53 -3.65 3.20
CA GLU A 226 -1.47 -3.24 4.11
C GLU A 226 -2.00 -2.45 5.32
N SER A 227 -3.08 -1.68 5.16
CA SER A 227 -3.60 -0.77 6.19
C SER A 227 -4.22 -1.46 7.40
N VAL A 228 -4.39 -2.79 7.39
CA VAL A 228 -4.92 -3.55 8.54
C VAL A 228 -3.82 -4.13 9.42
N PHE A 229 -2.56 -3.79 9.18
CA PHE A 229 -1.41 -4.31 9.91
C PHE A 229 -0.64 -3.17 10.58
N ASP A 230 -0.24 -3.41 11.83
CA ASP A 230 0.45 -2.41 12.65
C ASP A 230 1.98 -2.65 12.74
N ASP A 231 2.46 -3.82 12.29
CA ASP A 231 3.89 -4.19 12.35
C ASP A 231 4.34 -5.06 11.17
N ASN A 232 5.62 -5.47 11.17
CA ASN A 232 6.24 -6.36 10.19
C ASN A 232 6.77 -7.67 10.84
N ALA A 233 6.16 -8.10 11.95
CA ALA A 233 6.61 -9.27 12.69
C ALA A 233 6.46 -10.57 11.87
N SER A 234 7.25 -11.59 12.23
CA SER A 234 7.17 -12.92 11.62
C SER A 234 5.84 -13.59 11.93
N GLN A 235 5.14 -14.00 10.88
CA GLN A 235 3.90 -14.76 11.02
C GLN A 235 4.19 -16.19 11.49
N TRP A 236 5.30 -16.77 11.03
CA TRP A 236 5.68 -18.12 11.46
C TRP A 236 6.03 -18.19 12.94
N GLU A 237 6.74 -17.21 13.51
CA GLU A 237 7.03 -17.18 14.94
C GLU A 237 5.74 -17.08 15.77
N MET A 238 4.78 -16.27 15.30
CA MET A 238 3.46 -16.17 15.91
C MET A 238 2.71 -17.51 15.88
N TRP A 239 2.70 -18.18 14.72
CA TRP A 239 2.08 -19.51 14.54
C TRP A 239 2.77 -20.60 15.38
N ARG A 240 4.10 -20.63 15.41
CA ARG A 240 4.87 -21.60 16.20
C ARG A 240 4.62 -21.45 17.69
N LYS A 241 4.51 -20.21 18.17
CA LYS A 241 4.30 -19.91 19.59
C LYS A 241 2.88 -20.26 20.05
N ASP A 242 1.88 -19.90 19.25
CA ASP A 242 0.46 -20.18 19.53
C ASP A 242 -0.33 -20.36 18.24
N LYS A 243 -0.54 -21.62 17.85
CA LYS A 243 -1.31 -21.98 16.67
C LYS A 243 -2.77 -21.52 16.74
N GLY A 244 -3.39 -21.60 17.92
CA GLY A 244 -4.80 -21.23 18.10
C GLY A 244 -5.02 -19.72 17.97
N GLY A 245 -4.15 -18.95 18.65
CA GLY A 245 -4.10 -17.50 18.52
C GLY A 245 -3.79 -17.05 17.09
N TYR A 246 -2.82 -17.70 16.43
CA TYR A 246 -2.51 -17.42 15.03
C TYR A 246 -3.69 -17.68 14.10
N LYS A 247 -4.35 -18.82 14.23
CA LYS A 247 -5.52 -19.15 13.40
C LYS A 247 -6.64 -18.13 13.57
N THR A 248 -6.87 -17.66 14.79
CA THR A 248 -7.88 -16.62 15.08
C THR A 248 -7.50 -15.30 14.43
N TRP A 249 -6.26 -14.86 14.58
CA TRP A 249 -5.73 -13.65 13.93
C TRP A 249 -5.81 -13.74 12.41
N MET A 250 -5.32 -14.84 11.83
CA MET A 250 -5.30 -15.11 10.39
C MET A 250 -6.72 -15.07 9.81
N THR A 251 -7.66 -15.79 10.44
CA THR A 251 -9.07 -15.81 10.03
C THR A 251 -9.69 -14.43 10.12
N SER A 252 -9.35 -13.63 11.14
CA SER A 252 -9.80 -12.24 11.26
C SER A 252 -9.28 -11.37 10.11
N LYS A 253 -7.99 -11.47 9.77
CA LYS A 253 -7.38 -10.70 8.67
C LYS A 253 -7.91 -11.10 7.29
N ILE A 254 -8.12 -12.41 7.07
CA ILE A 254 -8.63 -12.94 5.79
C ILE A 254 -10.15 -12.78 5.67
N GLY A 255 -10.88 -12.87 6.78
CA GLY A 255 -12.35 -12.78 6.81
C GLY A 255 -12.90 -11.38 6.53
N ASP A 256 -12.07 -10.35 6.69
CA ASP A 256 -12.43 -8.98 6.30
C ASP A 256 -12.45 -8.85 4.77
N LYS A 257 -13.65 -8.90 4.20
CA LYS A 257 -13.89 -8.76 2.75
C LYS A 257 -13.44 -7.40 2.21
N ASN A 258 -13.40 -6.34 3.02
CA ASN A 258 -12.90 -5.04 2.59
C ASN A 258 -11.37 -5.01 2.53
N ALA A 259 -10.71 -5.72 3.44
CA ALA A 259 -9.26 -5.83 3.49
C ALA A 259 -8.70 -6.83 2.47
N THR A 260 -9.47 -7.85 2.06
CA THR A 260 -9.02 -8.88 1.11
C THR A 260 -9.33 -8.57 -0.36
N VAL A 261 -9.96 -7.43 -0.64
CA VAL A 261 -10.08 -6.95 -2.02
C VAL A 261 -8.69 -6.60 -2.54
N ARG A 262 -8.30 -7.24 -3.65
CA ARG A 262 -7.02 -6.94 -4.30
C ARG A 262 -7.00 -5.48 -4.76
N SER A 263 -6.07 -4.69 -4.24
CA SER A 263 -5.94 -3.26 -4.56
C SER A 263 -5.03 -2.99 -5.76
N HIS A 264 -4.27 -3.99 -6.23
CA HIS A 264 -3.32 -3.81 -7.33
C HIS A 264 -2.97 -5.12 -8.07
N GLY A 265 -2.50 -4.96 -9.31
CA GLY A 265 -2.00 -6.05 -10.15
C GLY A 265 -3.11 -6.86 -10.83
N PHE A 266 -2.74 -7.53 -11.91
CA PHE A 266 -3.64 -8.40 -12.67
C PHE A 266 -3.64 -9.79 -12.04
N ARG A 267 -4.84 -10.36 -11.87
CA ARG A 267 -5.02 -11.78 -11.64
C ARG A 267 -5.11 -12.54 -12.97
N PHE A 268 -5.76 -11.95 -13.97
CA PHE A 268 -5.94 -12.53 -15.30
C PHE A 268 -6.00 -11.42 -16.38
N ARG A 269 -5.74 -11.79 -17.64
CA ARG A 269 -5.91 -10.89 -18.79
C ARG A 269 -7.40 -10.63 -18.99
N GLY A 270 -7.83 -9.37 -19.09
CA GLY A 270 -9.26 -9.03 -19.16
C GLY A 270 -9.85 -8.47 -17.85
N GLN A 271 -9.07 -8.40 -16.77
CA GLN A 271 -9.57 -7.93 -15.47
C GLN A 271 -9.97 -6.44 -15.50
N TYR A 272 -9.19 -5.57 -16.16
CA TYR A 272 -9.50 -4.14 -16.19
C TYR A 272 -10.73 -3.82 -17.01
N GLU A 273 -10.96 -4.50 -18.14
CA GLU A 273 -12.16 -4.30 -18.94
C GLU A 273 -13.42 -4.53 -18.08
N LYS A 274 -13.43 -5.59 -17.25
CA LYS A 274 -14.52 -5.87 -16.30
C LYS A 274 -14.64 -4.82 -15.19
N GLU A 275 -13.52 -4.37 -14.63
CA GLU A 275 -13.51 -3.30 -13.62
C GLU A 275 -13.97 -1.95 -14.20
N LEU A 276 -13.65 -1.67 -15.47
CA LEU A 276 -14.05 -0.45 -16.16
C LEU A 276 -15.55 -0.43 -16.49
N GLU A 277 -16.11 -1.55 -16.97
CA GLU A 277 -17.56 -1.73 -17.15
C GLU A 277 -18.32 -1.39 -15.86
N THR A 278 -17.84 -1.91 -14.73
CA THR A 278 -18.45 -1.67 -13.40
C THR A 278 -18.31 -0.21 -12.93
N ASN A 279 -17.24 0.49 -13.31
CA ASN A 279 -17.02 1.90 -12.91
C ASN A 279 -17.81 2.91 -13.77
N LEU A 280 -18.10 2.58 -15.04
CA LEU A 280 -18.81 3.46 -15.97
C LEU A 280 -20.31 3.54 -15.66
N ASP A 281 -20.94 2.43 -15.27
CA ASP A 281 -22.39 2.38 -15.00
C ASP A 281 -22.81 3.10 -13.69
N ALA A 282 -21.87 3.39 -12.79
CA ALA A 282 -22.16 3.87 -11.43
C ALA A 282 -21.97 5.38 -11.18
N GLY A 283 -21.74 6.22 -12.20
CA GLY A 283 -21.76 7.70 -12.04
C GLY A 283 -20.78 8.29 -11.01
N GLY A 284 -19.72 7.54 -10.66
CA GLY A 284 -18.67 7.94 -9.72
C GLY A 284 -19.08 7.89 -8.24
N VAL A 285 -18.65 6.77 -7.64
CA VAL A 285 -18.58 6.34 -6.23
C VAL A 285 -19.82 5.61 -5.67
N GLU A 286 -19.80 4.28 -5.83
CA GLU A 286 -19.75 3.35 -4.70
C GLU A 286 -18.66 2.31 -5.01
N ILE A 287 -17.78 1.99 -4.05
CA ILE A 287 -16.88 0.84 -4.18
C ILE A 287 -17.57 -0.30 -3.46
N THR A 288 -18.40 -1.01 -4.21
CA THR A 288 -19.01 -2.26 -3.79
C THR A 288 -18.57 -3.31 -4.81
N ALA A 289 -17.89 -4.33 -4.30
CA ALA A 289 -17.31 -5.48 -5.00
C ALA A 289 -16.05 -5.23 -5.85
N GLY A 290 -14.89 -5.59 -5.29
CA GLY A 290 -13.84 -6.18 -6.12
C GLY A 290 -14.36 -7.52 -6.65
N ILE A 291 -14.22 -7.74 -7.95
CA ILE A 291 -14.60 -9.02 -8.58
C ILE A 291 -13.78 -10.09 -7.89
N PRO A 292 -14.43 -11.06 -7.26
CA PRO A 292 -13.71 -11.99 -6.44
C PRO A 292 -13.07 -12.94 -7.47
N GLY A 293 -11.73 -12.96 -7.51
CA GLY A 293 -11.02 -13.65 -8.58
C GLY A 293 -11.36 -15.14 -8.61
N GLU A 294 -11.14 -15.86 -9.72
CA GLU A 294 -11.60 -17.24 -10.06
C GLU A 294 -11.73 -18.32 -8.94
N ASN A 295 -11.12 -18.15 -7.76
CA ASN A 295 -11.33 -18.98 -6.56
C ASN A 295 -12.46 -18.46 -5.64
N ALA A 296 -13.09 -17.36 -6.00
CA ALA A 296 -14.12 -16.70 -5.22
C ALA A 296 -15.44 -17.43 -5.18
N GLN A 297 -15.74 -18.19 -6.24
CA GLN A 297 -16.87 -19.08 -6.25
C GLN A 297 -16.70 -20.23 -5.23
N HIS A 298 -15.49 -20.39 -4.66
CA HIS A 298 -15.18 -21.33 -3.57
C HIS A 298 -14.98 -20.63 -2.21
N LYS A 299 -15.07 -19.29 -2.13
CA LYS A 299 -14.93 -18.49 -0.90
C LYS A 299 -16.28 -18.21 -0.22
N THR A 300 -17.09 -19.24 0.00
CA THR A 300 -18.23 -19.19 0.92
C THR A 300 -17.93 -20.05 2.13
N VAL A 301 -17.77 -19.41 3.29
CA VAL A 301 -18.29 -19.95 4.54
C VAL A 301 -19.68 -19.37 4.72
#